data_AF-A0A328F7B7-F1
#
_entry.id   AF-A0A328F7B7-F1
#
_cell.length_a   1.000
_cell.length_b   1.000
_cell.length_c   1.000
_cell.angle_alpha   90.00
_cell.angle_beta   90.00
_cell.angle_gamma   90.00
#
_symmetry.space_group_name_H-M   'P 1'
#
loop_
_entity.id
_entity.type
_entity.pdbx_description
1 polymer ?
#
loop_
_entity_poly.entity_id
_entity_poly.type
_entity_poly.pdbx_seq_one_letter_code
_entity_poly.pdbx_strand_id
1 'polypeptide(L)'
;MGNNDLISLFQAWLEIPEVKAFIDKLIVSVHQKMKMSKLPLSGLSPETIDPDDIRQELMAFLLEDKCMMSDLVNRRPGAMAKIRQFLWQRLIDKSREKEGNQDIHKDTWRLFYRHILAVLGDSGDFFKTKAPPKKTLLSMSEEIPGTFVMGEDLLSIEFPGQMTTIFEQLNTKKNILSLARYFWGAAAGLADDPAVRIDILDFMTWTSQHVVLRFQTESHPVSGGDVTLNNPVKNAPGHEDTWDKFKKSMISTWACNFYNFLGDEDEERDRKLFFYYECKDFTHKEVAKLMDKESHHSYRRGLIREKLKTFLRALNWVSPEYDADGQDPGDFKTFLFHLCRKLSSEIGFQEAS
;
A
#
# COMPACT_ATOMS: atom_id res chain seq x y z
N MET A 1 -7.62 -38.31 -17.69
CA MET A 1 -6.21 -38.43 -17.27
C MET A 1 -6.19 -38.48 -15.76
N GLY A 2 -5.58 -39.48 -15.15
CA GLY A 2 -5.39 -39.52 -13.70
C GLY A 2 -4.43 -38.43 -13.24
N ASN A 3 -4.50 -38.04 -11.96
CA ASN A 3 -3.62 -37.00 -11.40
C ASN A 3 -2.13 -37.35 -11.54
N ASN A 4 -1.79 -38.65 -11.39
CA ASN A 4 -0.43 -39.15 -11.51
C ASN A 4 0.08 -39.11 -12.97
N ASP A 5 -0.81 -39.31 -13.95
CA ASP A 5 -0.45 -39.24 -15.37
C ASP A 5 -0.06 -37.81 -15.76
N LEU A 6 -0.79 -36.81 -15.25
CA LEU A 6 -0.52 -35.40 -15.55
C LEU A 6 0.81 -34.93 -14.95
N ILE A 7 1.10 -35.33 -13.72
CA ILE A 7 2.38 -35.01 -13.06
C ILE A 7 3.55 -35.65 -13.81
N SER A 8 3.42 -36.92 -14.22
CA SER A 8 4.46 -37.62 -14.99
C SER A 8 4.72 -36.94 -16.34
N LEU A 9 3.65 -36.55 -17.05
CA LEU A 9 3.76 -35.80 -18.31
C LEU A 9 4.36 -34.41 -18.10
N PHE A 10 4.03 -33.74 -16.99
CA PHE A 10 4.62 -32.46 -16.65
C PHE A 10 6.12 -32.57 -16.35
N GLN A 11 6.56 -33.60 -15.63
CA GLN A 11 7.98 -33.87 -15.41
C GLN A 11 8.71 -34.10 -16.74
N ALA A 12 8.16 -34.93 -17.63
CA ALA A 12 8.72 -35.13 -18.96
C ALA A 12 8.76 -33.83 -19.79
N TRP A 13 7.75 -32.97 -19.63
CA TRP A 13 7.70 -31.66 -20.28
C TRP A 13 8.78 -30.70 -19.76
N LEU A 14 9.08 -30.70 -18.45
CA LEU A 14 10.16 -29.92 -17.86
C LEU A 14 11.54 -30.34 -18.37
N GLU A 15 11.70 -31.59 -18.80
CA GLU A 15 12.98 -32.08 -19.34
C GLU A 15 13.28 -31.59 -20.77
N ILE A 16 12.28 -31.04 -21.47
CA ILE A 16 12.45 -30.51 -22.82
C ILE A 16 13.41 -29.29 -22.80
N PRO A 17 14.51 -29.29 -23.57
CA PRO A 17 15.51 -28.21 -23.53
C PRO A 17 14.94 -26.81 -23.77
N GLU A 18 14.01 -26.67 -24.71
CA GLU A 18 13.35 -25.39 -25.02
C GLU A 18 12.50 -24.89 -23.85
N VAL A 19 11.88 -25.81 -23.10
CA VAL A 19 11.09 -25.48 -21.90
C VAL A 19 12.00 -25.03 -20.78
N LYS A 20 13.13 -25.71 -20.54
CA LYS A 20 14.13 -25.28 -19.55
C LYS A 20 14.64 -23.88 -19.84
N ALA A 21 15.06 -23.63 -21.08
CA ALA A 21 15.54 -22.32 -21.51
C ALA A 21 14.47 -21.22 -21.35
N PHE A 22 13.20 -21.54 -21.59
CA PHE A 22 12.09 -20.62 -21.34
C PHE A 22 11.91 -20.32 -19.85
N ILE A 23 11.90 -21.35 -19.00
CA ILE A 23 11.74 -21.21 -17.55
C ILE A 23 12.89 -20.38 -16.97
N ASP A 24 14.12 -20.60 -17.41
CA ASP A 24 15.28 -19.83 -16.95
C ASP A 24 15.15 -18.35 -17.32
N LYS A 25 14.77 -18.05 -18.58
CA LYS A 25 14.49 -16.67 -19.01
C LYS A 25 13.37 -16.03 -18.22
N LEU A 26 12.31 -16.77 -17.92
CA LEU A 26 11.19 -16.31 -17.12
C LEU A 26 11.65 -15.96 -15.70
N ILE A 27 12.41 -16.85 -15.05
CA ILE A 27 12.93 -16.65 -13.70
C ILE A 27 13.81 -15.41 -13.65
N VAL A 28 14.75 -15.26 -14.58
CA VAL A 28 15.63 -14.08 -14.64
C VAL A 28 14.81 -12.80 -14.79
N SER A 29 13.82 -12.80 -15.69
CA SER A 29 12.94 -11.64 -15.91
C SER A 29 12.13 -11.28 -14.65
N VAL A 30 11.56 -12.29 -13.98
CA VAL A 30 10.79 -12.09 -12.74
C VAL A 30 11.68 -11.63 -11.60
N HIS A 31 12.87 -12.22 -11.45
CA HIS A 31 13.86 -11.84 -10.46
C HIS A 31 14.28 -10.37 -10.59
N GLN A 32 14.61 -9.94 -11.82
CA GLN A 32 14.94 -8.55 -12.09
C GLN A 32 13.78 -7.63 -11.73
N LYS A 33 12.55 -8.01 -12.08
CA LYS A 33 11.35 -7.26 -11.73
C LYS A 33 11.14 -7.19 -10.21
N MET A 34 11.35 -8.29 -9.48
CA MET A 34 11.28 -8.31 -8.01
C MET A 34 12.30 -7.36 -7.40
N LYS A 35 13.54 -7.35 -7.89
CA LYS A 35 14.59 -6.43 -7.42
C LYS A 35 14.23 -4.97 -7.69
N MET A 36 13.76 -4.66 -8.90
CA MET A 36 13.32 -3.30 -9.25
C MET A 36 12.12 -2.84 -8.40
N SER A 37 11.20 -3.75 -8.07
CA SER A 37 10.03 -3.47 -7.24
C SER A 37 10.28 -3.65 -5.74
N LYS A 38 11.50 -3.99 -5.32
CA LYS A 38 11.87 -4.31 -3.92
C LYS A 38 10.89 -5.29 -3.26
N LEU A 39 10.45 -6.31 -4.01
CA LEU A 39 9.44 -7.28 -3.56
C LEU A 39 10.11 -8.41 -2.75
N PRO A 40 9.81 -8.57 -1.46
CA PRO A 40 10.37 -9.66 -0.66
C PRO A 40 9.68 -11.01 -0.99
N LEU A 41 10.34 -12.12 -0.68
CA LEU A 41 9.79 -13.47 -0.82
C LEU A 41 10.01 -14.27 0.46
N SER A 42 8.92 -14.63 1.14
CA SER A 42 8.93 -15.58 2.26
C SER A 42 10.04 -15.36 3.32
N GLY A 43 10.27 -14.12 3.74
CA GLY A 43 11.29 -13.79 4.76
C GLY A 43 12.70 -13.56 4.21
N LEU A 44 12.87 -13.62 2.89
CA LEU A 44 14.07 -13.17 2.20
C LEU A 44 13.92 -11.71 1.78
N SER A 45 14.98 -10.92 1.98
CA SER A 45 15.00 -9.55 1.47
C SER A 45 15.19 -9.57 -0.05
N PRO A 46 14.70 -8.56 -0.79
CA PRO A 46 14.81 -8.52 -2.25
C PRO A 46 16.24 -8.71 -2.78
N GLU A 47 17.25 -8.29 -2.01
CA GLU A 47 18.66 -8.39 -2.34
C GLU A 47 19.21 -9.81 -2.20
N THR A 48 18.62 -10.62 -1.31
CA THR A 48 19.07 -11.98 -0.98
C THR A 48 18.30 -13.07 -1.71
N ILE A 49 17.24 -12.72 -2.45
CA ILE A 49 16.47 -13.70 -3.25
C ILE A 49 17.33 -14.23 -4.38
N ASP A 50 17.45 -15.56 -4.45
CA ASP A 50 18.11 -16.26 -5.54
C ASP A 50 17.09 -16.61 -6.64
N PRO A 51 17.47 -16.60 -7.94
CA PRO A 51 16.70 -17.23 -9.00
C PRO A 51 16.09 -18.60 -8.65
N ASP A 52 16.78 -19.42 -7.88
CA ASP A 52 16.31 -20.73 -7.44
C ASP A 52 15.10 -20.66 -6.50
N ASP A 53 14.97 -19.62 -5.67
CA ASP A 53 13.79 -19.43 -4.82
C ASP A 53 12.54 -19.19 -5.67
N ILE A 54 12.69 -18.40 -6.74
CA ILE A 54 11.63 -18.10 -7.71
C ILE A 54 11.28 -19.36 -8.52
N ARG A 55 12.30 -20.16 -8.87
CA ARG A 55 12.11 -21.44 -9.55
C ARG A 55 11.28 -22.40 -8.69
N GLN A 56 11.63 -22.54 -7.41
CA GLN A 56 10.90 -23.38 -6.47
C GLN A 56 9.45 -22.92 -6.32
N GLU A 57 9.23 -21.60 -6.21
CA GLU A 57 7.88 -21.06 -6.11
C GLU A 57 7.05 -21.30 -7.38
N LEU A 58 7.66 -21.16 -8.56
CA LEU A 58 7.01 -21.51 -9.83
C LEU A 58 6.64 -22.99 -9.87
N MET A 59 7.52 -23.89 -9.44
CA MET A 59 7.21 -25.33 -9.40
C MET A 59 6.07 -25.62 -8.42
N ALA A 60 6.08 -25.03 -7.23
CA ALA A 60 5.00 -25.17 -6.25
C ALA A 60 3.66 -24.68 -6.83
N PHE A 61 3.64 -23.49 -7.46
CA PHE A 61 2.48 -22.94 -8.13
C PHE A 61 1.89 -23.89 -9.18
N LEU A 62 2.73 -24.46 -10.04
CA LEU A 62 2.28 -25.32 -11.13
C LEU A 62 1.77 -26.68 -10.64
N LEU A 63 2.33 -27.19 -9.54
CA LEU A 63 1.83 -28.41 -8.91
C LEU A 63 0.48 -28.19 -8.22
N GLU A 64 0.21 -26.98 -7.73
CA GLU A 64 -1.08 -26.59 -7.15
C GLU A 64 -2.16 -26.32 -8.22
N ASP A 65 -1.81 -25.60 -9.30
CA ASP A 65 -2.74 -25.26 -10.39
C ASP A 65 -2.69 -26.28 -11.55
N LYS A 66 -3.48 -27.33 -11.40
CA LYS A 66 -3.60 -28.42 -12.40
C LYS A 66 -4.09 -27.95 -13.76
N CYS A 67 -4.88 -26.87 -13.82
CA CYS A 67 -5.37 -26.31 -15.08
C CYS A 67 -4.22 -25.67 -15.84
N MET A 68 -3.40 -24.86 -15.16
CA MET A 68 -2.21 -24.26 -15.75
C MET A 68 -1.20 -25.33 -16.19
N MET A 69 -0.95 -26.34 -15.35
CA MET A 69 -0.08 -27.47 -15.68
C MET A 69 -0.56 -28.20 -16.95
N SER A 70 -1.86 -28.50 -17.03
CA SER A 70 -2.46 -29.12 -18.22
C SER A 70 -2.33 -28.25 -19.48
N ASP A 71 -2.57 -26.93 -19.36
CA ASP A 71 -2.43 -26.00 -20.48
C ASP A 71 -1.00 -25.97 -21.03
N LEU A 72 0.00 -26.05 -20.15
CA LEU A 72 1.42 -26.07 -20.51
C LEU A 72 1.84 -27.39 -21.19
N VAL A 73 1.46 -28.53 -20.60
CA VAL A 73 1.75 -29.86 -21.16
C VAL A 73 1.13 -30.00 -22.54
N ASN A 74 -0.10 -29.54 -22.72
CA ASN A 74 -0.82 -29.56 -24.00
C ASN A 74 -0.41 -28.42 -24.95
N ARG A 75 0.58 -27.60 -24.59
CA ARG A 75 1.12 -26.49 -25.39
C ARG A 75 0.04 -25.52 -25.90
N ARG A 76 -0.95 -25.22 -25.06
CA ARG A 76 -2.02 -24.28 -25.46
C ARG A 76 -1.42 -22.91 -25.81
N PRO A 77 -1.86 -22.27 -26.91
CA PRO A 77 -1.39 -20.93 -27.28
C PRO A 77 -1.54 -19.94 -26.11
N GLY A 78 -0.46 -19.21 -25.80
CA GLY A 78 -0.44 -18.22 -24.74
C GLY A 78 -0.30 -18.76 -23.30
N ALA A 79 -0.25 -20.07 -23.08
CA ALA A 79 -0.04 -20.64 -21.73
C ALA A 79 1.25 -20.13 -21.08
N MET A 80 2.33 -20.02 -21.86
CA MET A 80 3.61 -19.45 -21.44
C MET A 80 3.53 -17.96 -21.07
N ALA A 81 2.67 -17.17 -21.70
CA ALA A 81 2.49 -15.77 -21.32
C ALA A 81 1.70 -15.65 -20.01
N LYS A 82 0.67 -16.49 -19.86
CA LYS A 82 -0.14 -16.58 -18.64
C LYS A 82 0.72 -16.95 -17.44
N ILE A 83 1.62 -17.93 -17.56
CA ILE A 83 2.44 -18.41 -16.44
C ILE A 83 3.24 -17.27 -15.79
N ARG A 84 3.75 -16.32 -16.58
CA ARG A 84 4.49 -15.15 -16.09
C ARG A 84 3.60 -14.25 -15.26
N GLN A 85 2.41 -13.94 -15.78
CA GLN A 85 1.44 -13.09 -15.10
C GLN A 85 0.98 -13.73 -13.78
N PHE A 86 0.66 -15.02 -13.79
CA PHE A 86 0.21 -15.73 -12.60
C PHE A 86 1.33 -15.90 -11.57
N LEU A 87 2.55 -16.24 -12.00
CA LEU A 87 3.71 -16.30 -11.10
C LEU A 87 3.96 -14.94 -10.43
N TRP A 88 3.94 -13.86 -11.21
CA TRP A 88 4.12 -12.50 -10.67
C TRP A 88 3.03 -12.15 -9.66
N GLN A 89 1.76 -12.40 -10.00
CA GLN A 89 0.63 -12.14 -9.11
C GLN A 89 0.74 -12.97 -7.82
N ARG A 90 1.12 -14.24 -7.93
CA ARG A 90 1.33 -15.13 -6.78
C ARG A 90 2.50 -14.69 -5.91
N LEU A 91 3.61 -14.23 -6.48
CA LEU A 91 4.74 -13.71 -5.70
C LEU A 91 4.34 -12.45 -4.93
N ILE A 92 3.56 -11.58 -5.57
CA ILE A 92 2.92 -10.44 -4.91
C ILE A 92 1.99 -10.91 -3.78
N ASP A 93 1.16 -11.91 -4.03
CA ASP A 93 0.20 -12.39 -3.03
C ASP A 93 0.91 -13.12 -1.89
N LYS A 94 1.98 -13.87 -2.15
CA LYS A 94 2.82 -14.49 -1.11
C LYS A 94 3.62 -13.49 -0.30
N SER A 95 4.12 -12.43 -0.94
CA SER A 95 4.71 -11.32 -0.20
C SER A 95 3.68 -10.64 0.70
N ARG A 96 2.38 -10.81 0.43
CA ARG A 96 1.24 -10.32 1.23
C ARG A 96 0.66 -11.36 2.21
N GLU A 97 0.80 -12.66 1.95
CA GLU A 97 0.12 -13.75 2.70
C GLU A 97 0.85 -14.17 3.97
N LYS A 98 2.19 -14.22 3.97
CA LYS A 98 2.97 -14.59 5.17
C LYS A 98 3.04 -13.49 6.22
N GLU A 99 2.60 -12.29 5.88
CA GLU A 99 2.24 -11.23 6.83
C GLU A 99 0.85 -11.51 7.43
N GLY A 100 0.70 -12.62 8.16
CA GLY A 100 -0.53 -12.92 8.88
C GLY A 100 -0.96 -11.71 9.73
N ASN A 101 -2.06 -11.04 9.34
CA ASN A 101 -2.65 -9.92 10.07
C ASN A 101 -1.75 -8.68 10.30
N GLN A 102 -0.84 -8.34 9.39
CA GLN A 102 -0.30 -6.98 9.41
C GLN A 102 -1.31 -6.02 8.80
N ASP A 103 -2.08 -5.43 9.72
CA ASP A 103 -2.83 -4.18 9.60
C ASP A 103 -2.63 -3.42 8.27
N ILE A 104 -3.76 -3.18 7.58
CA ILE A 104 -3.85 -2.41 6.32
C ILE A 104 -3.19 -1.02 6.43
N HIS A 105 -3.01 -0.50 7.64
CA HIS A 105 -2.33 0.76 7.93
C HIS A 105 -0.81 0.67 8.18
N LYS A 106 -0.21 -0.53 8.16
CA LYS A 106 1.25 -0.76 8.04
C LYS A 106 1.71 -0.83 6.58
N ASP A 107 0.81 -1.15 5.66
CA ASP A 107 1.09 -1.16 4.23
C ASP A 107 1.11 0.29 3.72
N THR A 108 2.25 0.94 3.97
CA THR A 108 2.57 2.31 3.53
C THR A 108 2.28 2.47 2.04
N TRP A 109 2.48 1.41 1.24
CA TRP A 109 2.18 1.41 -0.19
C TRP A 109 0.67 1.50 -0.45
N ARG A 110 -0.17 0.67 0.19
CA ARG A 110 -1.64 0.73 0.02
C ARG A 110 -2.23 2.03 0.52
N LEU A 111 -1.74 2.54 1.66
CA LEU A 111 -2.16 3.83 2.19
C LEU A 111 -1.82 4.95 1.22
N PHE A 112 -0.58 4.97 0.74
CA PHE A 112 -0.13 5.95 -0.24
C PHE A 112 -0.93 5.86 -1.54
N TYR A 113 -1.16 4.66 -2.05
CA TYR A 113 -1.98 4.41 -3.23
C TYR A 113 -3.41 4.94 -3.08
N ARG A 114 -4.06 4.67 -1.94
CA ARG A 114 -5.41 5.18 -1.65
C ARG A 114 -5.41 6.70 -1.54
N HIS A 115 -4.42 7.28 -0.87
CA HIS A 115 -4.31 8.72 -0.73
C HIS A 115 -4.04 9.41 -2.07
N ILE A 116 -3.17 8.85 -2.91
CA ILE A 116 -2.97 9.31 -4.30
C ILE A 116 -4.27 9.22 -5.09
N LEU A 117 -5.00 8.11 -5.01
CA LEU A 117 -6.29 7.97 -5.71
C LEU A 117 -7.32 9.02 -5.29
N ALA A 118 -7.36 9.38 -4.00
CA ALA A 118 -8.23 10.43 -3.47
C ALA A 118 -7.75 11.81 -3.92
N VAL A 119 -6.48 12.16 -3.63
CA VAL A 119 -5.87 13.45 -3.98
C VAL A 119 -5.95 13.76 -5.47
N LEU A 120 -5.66 12.79 -6.33
CA LEU A 120 -5.74 12.96 -7.78
C LEU A 120 -7.18 12.90 -8.30
N GLY A 121 -8.07 12.18 -7.60
CA GLY A 121 -9.50 12.13 -7.96
C GLY A 121 -10.22 13.45 -7.67
N ASP A 122 -9.82 14.13 -6.59
CA ASP A 122 -10.40 15.41 -6.16
C ASP A 122 -9.67 16.62 -6.78
N SER A 123 -8.60 16.37 -7.54
CA SER A 123 -7.87 17.43 -8.24
C SER A 123 -8.57 17.79 -9.54
N GLY A 124 -8.81 19.09 -9.76
CA GLY A 124 -9.27 19.60 -11.04
C GLY A 124 -8.22 19.54 -12.16
N ASP A 125 -6.97 19.17 -11.85
CA ASP A 125 -5.87 19.16 -12.81
C ASP A 125 -5.72 17.81 -13.54
N PHE A 126 -6.36 16.75 -13.03
CA PHE A 126 -6.17 15.39 -13.53
C PHE A 126 -7.49 14.75 -13.96
N PHE A 127 -7.51 14.25 -15.19
CA PHE A 127 -8.56 13.41 -15.73
C PHE A 127 -8.28 11.95 -15.42
N LYS A 128 -9.26 11.29 -14.80
CA LYS A 128 -9.21 9.88 -14.45
C LYS A 128 -10.01 9.04 -15.44
N THR A 129 -9.34 8.12 -16.13
CA THR A 129 -10.00 7.18 -17.05
C THR A 129 -9.82 5.76 -16.56
N LYS A 130 -10.88 4.94 -16.63
CA LYS A 130 -10.77 3.50 -16.39
C LYS A 130 -10.51 2.79 -17.70
N ALA A 131 -9.41 2.05 -17.79
CA ALA A 131 -9.08 1.22 -18.96
C ALA A 131 -9.19 -0.27 -18.60
N PRO A 132 -9.66 -1.14 -19.51
CA PRO A 132 -9.53 -2.59 -19.35
C PRO A 132 -8.04 -2.99 -19.20
N PRO A 133 -7.67 -3.93 -18.32
CA PRO A 133 -8.51 -4.72 -17.40
C PRO A 133 -8.59 -4.09 -15.98
N LYS A 134 -9.27 -2.95 -15.84
CA LYS A 134 -9.45 -2.19 -14.57
C LYS A 134 -8.23 -1.37 -14.13
N LYS A 135 -7.40 -0.92 -15.07
CA LYS A 135 -6.35 0.05 -14.82
C LYS A 135 -6.96 1.44 -14.61
N THR A 136 -6.42 2.19 -13.65
CA THR A 136 -6.75 3.60 -13.47
C THR A 136 -5.68 4.41 -14.17
N LEU A 137 -6.05 5.10 -15.24
CA LEU A 137 -5.18 5.98 -15.98
C LEU A 137 -5.40 7.43 -15.55
N LEU A 138 -4.32 8.19 -15.52
CA LEU A 138 -4.27 9.61 -15.16
C LEU A 138 -3.70 10.40 -16.33
N SER A 139 -4.31 11.53 -16.64
CA SER A 139 -3.86 12.49 -17.65
C SER A 139 -4.14 13.92 -17.19
N MET A 140 -3.36 14.90 -17.63
CA MET A 140 -3.71 16.33 -17.46
C MET A 140 -4.43 16.93 -18.69
N SER A 141 -4.71 16.10 -19.70
CA SER A 141 -5.48 16.46 -20.90
C SER A 141 -6.66 15.50 -21.10
N GLU A 142 -7.79 16.03 -21.56
CA GLU A 142 -8.98 15.24 -21.95
C GLU A 142 -8.79 14.52 -23.27
N GLU A 143 -7.80 14.94 -24.07
CA GLU A 143 -7.54 14.39 -25.39
C GLU A 143 -7.17 12.89 -25.32
N ILE A 144 -7.36 12.22 -26.45
CA ILE A 144 -6.96 10.83 -26.59
C ILE A 144 -5.46 10.83 -26.92
N PRO A 145 -4.63 10.11 -26.16
CA PRO A 145 -3.19 10.04 -26.43
C PRO A 145 -2.94 9.50 -27.84
N GLY A 146 -2.02 10.15 -28.55
CA GLY A 146 -1.47 9.65 -29.81
C GLY A 146 -0.34 8.63 -29.58
N THR A 147 0.32 8.71 -28.44
CA THR A 147 1.49 7.90 -28.09
C THR A 147 1.33 7.19 -26.76
N PHE A 148 1.90 5.99 -26.66
CA PHE A 148 2.03 5.24 -25.41
C PHE A 148 3.47 5.30 -24.92
N VAL A 149 3.66 5.62 -23.64
CA VAL A 149 4.98 5.55 -22.98
C VAL A 149 5.15 4.17 -22.39
N MET A 150 6.29 3.54 -22.65
CA MET A 150 6.59 2.23 -22.08
C MET A 150 6.91 2.35 -20.60
N GLY A 151 6.59 1.31 -19.82
CA GLY A 151 6.83 1.31 -18.38
C GLY A 151 8.31 1.50 -18.05
N GLU A 152 9.20 0.94 -18.86
CA GLU A 152 10.65 1.08 -18.73
C GLU A 152 11.11 2.54 -18.86
N ASP A 153 10.53 3.29 -19.81
CA ASP A 153 10.83 4.70 -20.02
C ASP A 153 10.33 5.54 -18.85
N LEU A 154 9.15 5.22 -18.29
CA LEU A 154 8.62 5.87 -17.10
C LEU A 154 9.54 5.69 -15.88
N LEU A 155 10.19 4.52 -15.74
CA LEU A 155 11.13 4.28 -14.65
C LEU A 155 12.47 5.02 -14.84
N SER A 156 12.75 5.54 -16.04
CA SER A 156 13.95 6.35 -16.31
C SER A 156 13.79 7.82 -15.93
N ILE A 157 12.56 8.26 -15.66
CA ILE A 157 12.27 9.63 -15.21
C ILE A 157 13.00 9.88 -13.89
N GLU A 158 13.86 10.89 -13.85
CA GLU A 158 14.60 11.25 -12.64
C GLU A 158 13.67 11.74 -11.53
N PHE A 159 14.02 11.48 -10.27
CA PHE A 159 13.27 12.04 -9.17
C PHE A 159 13.59 13.54 -9.00
N PRO A 160 12.59 14.42 -8.83
CA PRO A 160 12.83 15.85 -8.71
C PRO A 160 13.65 16.17 -7.45
N GLY A 161 14.84 16.78 -7.62
CA GLY A 161 15.80 17.00 -6.54
C GLY A 161 15.30 17.90 -5.39
N GLN A 162 14.29 18.72 -5.64
CA GLN A 162 13.65 19.58 -4.63
C GLN A 162 12.57 18.86 -3.80
N MET A 163 12.19 17.63 -4.15
CA MET A 163 11.18 16.86 -3.42
C MET A 163 11.79 16.03 -2.29
N THR A 164 11.04 15.89 -1.22
CA THR A 164 11.40 15.01 -0.10
C THR A 164 11.25 13.53 -0.48
N THR A 165 12.22 12.72 -0.06
CA THR A 165 12.18 11.25 -0.16
C THR A 165 11.64 10.60 1.12
N ILE A 166 11.26 11.41 2.12
CA ILE A 166 10.68 10.96 3.39
C ILE A 166 9.17 10.80 3.19
N PHE A 167 8.67 9.57 3.37
CA PHE A 167 7.27 9.22 3.11
C PHE A 167 6.28 10.15 3.80
N GLU A 168 6.47 10.44 5.10
CA GLU A 168 5.52 11.24 5.88
C GLU A 168 5.37 12.67 5.35
N GLN A 169 6.45 13.23 4.80
CA GLN A 169 6.44 14.55 4.20
C GLN A 169 5.90 14.50 2.77
N LEU A 170 6.22 13.45 2.02
CA LEU A 170 5.73 13.26 0.65
C LEU A 170 4.22 13.01 0.62
N ASN A 171 3.69 12.30 1.63
CA ASN A 171 2.30 11.88 1.74
C ASN A 171 1.35 13.02 2.15
N THR A 172 1.54 14.21 1.57
CA THR A 172 0.66 15.37 1.71
C THR A 172 0.05 15.69 0.34
N LYS A 173 -1.18 16.23 0.31
CA LYS A 173 -1.87 16.59 -0.94
C LYS A 173 -1.00 17.44 -1.88
N LYS A 174 -0.38 18.49 -1.34
CA LYS A 174 0.52 19.39 -2.09
C LYS A 174 1.68 18.64 -2.76
N ASN A 175 2.38 17.79 -2.00
CA ASN A 175 3.55 17.08 -2.52
C ASN A 175 3.15 15.97 -3.48
N ILE A 176 2.05 15.25 -3.23
CA ILE A 176 1.50 14.26 -4.16
C ILE A 176 1.15 14.92 -5.49
N LEU A 177 0.41 16.03 -5.48
CA LEU A 177 0.04 16.75 -6.72
C LEU A 177 1.27 17.26 -7.45
N SER A 178 2.21 17.87 -6.73
CA SER A 178 3.41 18.39 -7.37
C SER A 178 4.29 17.28 -7.95
N LEU A 179 4.37 16.13 -7.27
CA LEU A 179 5.11 14.97 -7.75
C LEU A 179 4.42 14.35 -8.98
N ALA A 180 3.09 14.21 -8.95
CA ALA A 180 2.31 13.70 -10.07
C ALA A 180 2.41 14.61 -11.31
N ARG A 181 2.36 15.94 -11.14
CA ARG A 181 2.54 16.90 -12.26
C ARG A 181 3.94 16.80 -12.85
N TYR A 182 4.97 16.68 -12.01
CA TYR A 182 6.35 16.50 -12.48
C TYR A 182 6.49 15.22 -13.29
N PHE A 183 6.03 14.09 -12.74
CA PHE A 183 6.11 12.79 -13.39
C PHE A 183 5.34 12.76 -14.71
N TRP A 184 4.12 13.31 -14.71
CA TRP A 184 3.32 13.42 -15.93
C TRP A 184 3.97 14.32 -16.98
N GLY A 185 4.49 15.48 -16.59
CA GLY A 185 5.18 16.39 -17.51
C GLY A 185 6.45 15.79 -18.12
N ALA A 186 7.21 15.03 -17.33
CA ALA A 186 8.36 14.29 -17.84
C ALA A 186 7.95 13.19 -18.81
N ALA A 187 6.90 12.41 -18.49
CA ALA A 187 6.37 11.39 -19.39
C ALA A 187 5.82 11.99 -20.70
N ALA A 188 5.13 13.13 -20.64
CA ALA A 188 4.65 13.85 -21.82
C ALA A 188 5.80 14.32 -22.70
N GLY A 189 6.89 14.83 -22.08
CA GLY A 189 8.11 15.21 -22.78
C GLY A 189 8.83 14.03 -23.44
N LEU A 190 8.86 12.86 -22.80
CA LEU A 190 9.41 11.64 -23.39
C LEU A 190 8.56 11.15 -24.58
N ALA A 191 7.24 11.30 -24.51
CA ALA A 191 6.30 10.90 -25.54
C ALA A 191 6.18 11.89 -26.72
N ASP A 192 6.67 13.13 -26.52
CA ASP A 192 6.30 14.30 -27.34
C ASP A 192 4.77 14.43 -27.51
N ASP A 193 4.02 14.11 -26.45
CA ASP A 193 2.55 14.04 -26.46
C ASP A 193 1.96 14.63 -25.16
N PRO A 194 1.31 15.81 -25.23
CA PRO A 194 0.65 16.42 -24.07
C PRO A 194 -0.67 15.73 -23.66
N ALA A 195 -1.12 14.71 -24.39
CA ALA A 195 -2.30 13.91 -24.07
C ALA A 195 -1.96 12.57 -23.41
N VAL A 196 -0.70 12.37 -22.99
CA VAL A 196 -0.22 11.10 -22.40
C VAL A 196 -1.08 10.64 -21.22
N ARG A 197 -1.38 9.34 -21.20
CA ARG A 197 -2.09 8.67 -20.11
C ARG A 197 -1.16 7.73 -19.37
N ILE A 198 -1.10 7.86 -18.05
CA ILE A 198 -0.19 7.09 -17.21
C ILE A 198 -1.00 6.21 -16.26
N ASP A 199 -0.63 4.93 -16.15
CA ASP A 199 -1.19 4.06 -15.12
C ASP A 199 -0.74 4.55 -13.74
N ILE A 200 -1.69 4.68 -12.82
CA ILE A 200 -1.39 5.03 -11.43
C ILE A 200 -0.42 4.03 -10.78
N LEU A 201 -0.44 2.76 -11.22
CA LEU A 201 0.50 1.77 -10.71
C LEU A 201 1.92 2.02 -11.21
N ASP A 202 2.10 2.59 -12.40
CA ASP A 202 3.43 2.95 -12.91
C ASP A 202 3.97 4.16 -12.13
N PHE A 203 3.13 5.16 -11.84
CA PHE A 203 3.48 6.27 -10.93
C PHE A 203 3.86 5.81 -9.52
N MET A 204 3.09 4.88 -8.94
CA MET A 204 3.41 4.25 -7.66
C MET A 204 4.74 3.50 -7.70
N THR A 205 4.95 2.71 -8.76
CA THR A 205 6.18 1.93 -8.94
C THR A 205 7.39 2.85 -9.01
N TRP A 206 7.34 3.87 -9.85
CA TRP A 206 8.38 4.90 -9.96
C TRP A 206 8.64 5.58 -8.61
N THR A 207 7.59 6.03 -7.90
CA THR A 207 7.76 6.68 -6.59
C THR A 207 8.46 5.76 -5.57
N SER A 208 8.13 4.47 -5.56
CA SER A 208 8.71 3.48 -4.64
C SER A 208 10.20 3.20 -4.88
N GLN A 209 10.74 3.55 -6.06
CA GLN A 209 12.17 3.43 -6.33
C GLN A 209 12.96 4.45 -5.50
N HIS A 210 12.42 5.66 -5.36
CA HIS A 210 13.08 6.81 -4.73
C HIS A 210 12.65 7.04 -3.29
N VAL A 211 11.41 6.69 -2.96
CA VAL A 211 10.81 6.90 -1.63
C VAL A 211 10.64 5.54 -1.00
N VAL A 212 11.23 5.36 0.18
CA VAL A 212 11.09 4.10 0.91
C VAL A 212 9.67 4.04 1.47
N LEU A 213 8.75 3.49 0.69
CA LEU A 213 7.42 3.06 1.14
C LEU A 213 7.62 1.81 2.00
N ARG A 214 8.22 1.96 3.19
CA ARG A 214 8.64 0.84 4.06
C ARG A 214 7.44 -0.08 4.31
N PHE A 215 7.64 -1.37 4.07
CA PHE A 215 7.18 -2.39 5.01
C PHE A 215 8.21 -2.38 6.14
N GLN A 216 7.83 -2.00 7.36
CA GLN A 216 8.75 -2.18 8.50
C GLN A 216 8.76 -3.67 8.86
N THR A 217 9.67 -4.42 8.23
CA THR A 217 9.97 -5.79 8.57
C THR A 217 11.01 -5.80 9.69
N GLU A 218 10.58 -5.77 10.95
CA GLU A 218 11.30 -6.52 11.97
C GLU A 218 10.83 -7.97 11.82
N SER A 219 11.55 -8.73 10.99
CA SER A 219 11.30 -10.15 10.78
C SER A 219 11.67 -10.92 12.04
N HIS A 220 10.68 -11.44 12.77
CA HIS A 220 10.91 -12.54 13.70
C HIS A 220 10.71 -13.88 12.97
N PRO A 221 11.62 -14.86 13.14
CA PRO A 221 11.45 -16.18 12.54
C PRO A 221 10.30 -16.90 13.26
N VAL A 222 9.23 -17.22 12.54
CA VAL A 222 8.17 -18.09 13.07
C VAL A 222 8.50 -19.53 12.71
N SER A 223 9.01 -20.27 13.69
CA SER A 223 9.12 -21.72 13.62
C SER A 223 7.74 -22.36 13.72
N GLY A 224 7.38 -23.12 12.69
CA GLY A 224 6.58 -24.34 12.75
C GLY A 224 5.15 -24.28 13.32
N GLY A 225 4.18 -24.56 12.44
CA GLY A 225 3.07 -25.45 12.80
C GLY A 225 1.73 -24.80 13.13
N ASP A 226 0.78 -25.17 12.27
CA ASP A 226 -0.67 -25.22 12.44
C ASP A 226 -1.54 -23.96 12.35
N VAL A 227 -2.47 -24.09 11.40
CA VAL A 227 -3.40 -23.09 10.90
C VAL A 227 -4.59 -23.03 11.85
N THR A 228 -4.57 -22.06 12.74
CA THR A 228 -5.77 -21.39 13.24
C THR A 228 -5.57 -19.90 13.03
N LEU A 229 -6.64 -19.17 12.71
CA LEU A 229 -6.67 -17.71 12.46
C LEU A 229 -6.05 -16.95 13.65
N ASN A 230 -4.72 -16.89 13.69
CA ASN A 230 -3.96 -16.37 14.81
C ASN A 230 -3.72 -14.88 14.57
N ASN A 231 -4.39 -14.07 15.38
CA ASN A 231 -4.00 -12.69 15.63
C ASN A 231 -2.54 -12.71 16.15
N PRO A 232 -1.57 -12.07 15.48
CA PRO A 232 -0.16 -12.06 15.88
C PRO A 232 0.05 -11.48 17.29
N VAL A 233 -0.97 -10.85 17.87
CA VAL A 233 -0.99 -10.28 19.23
C VAL A 233 -1.28 -11.33 20.32
N LYS A 234 -1.93 -12.47 20.03
CA LYS A 234 -2.34 -13.42 21.09
C LYS A 234 -1.29 -14.47 21.49
N ASN A 235 -0.30 -14.76 20.63
CA ASN A 235 0.59 -15.93 20.82
C ASN A 235 2.09 -15.61 20.77
N ALA A 236 2.52 -14.36 21.01
CA ALA A 236 3.94 -14.00 21.02
C ALA A 236 4.61 -14.39 22.36
N PRO A 237 5.80 -15.04 22.34
CA PRO A 237 6.48 -15.48 23.55
C PRO A 237 7.14 -14.30 24.31
N GLY A 238 6.63 -13.99 25.51
CA GLY A 238 7.45 -13.92 26.72
C GLY A 238 8.25 -12.65 27.09
N HIS A 239 8.11 -11.50 26.43
CA HIS A 239 8.72 -10.25 26.93
C HIS A 239 7.77 -9.03 26.83
N GLU A 240 7.03 -8.75 27.91
CA GLU A 240 6.03 -7.68 28.02
C GLU A 240 6.61 -6.27 27.71
N ASP A 241 7.84 -5.97 28.16
CA ASP A 241 8.42 -4.62 28.04
C ASP A 241 8.81 -4.22 26.61
N THR A 242 9.29 -5.17 25.79
CA THR A 242 9.67 -4.89 24.39
C THR A 242 8.43 -4.77 23.51
N TRP A 243 7.41 -5.55 23.82
CA TRP A 243 6.12 -5.55 23.14
C TRP A 243 5.37 -4.24 23.31
N ASP A 244 5.36 -3.70 24.53
CA ASP A 244 4.73 -2.42 24.83
C ASP A 244 5.35 -1.25 24.07
N LYS A 245 6.68 -1.25 23.88
CA LYS A 245 7.37 -0.22 23.08
C LYS A 245 7.01 -0.32 21.60
N PHE A 246 6.99 -1.52 21.05
CA PHE A 246 6.60 -1.76 19.66
C PHE A 246 5.14 -1.32 19.42
N LYS A 247 4.24 -1.74 20.30
CA LYS A 247 2.82 -1.39 20.29
C LYS A 247 2.58 0.13 20.38
N LYS A 248 3.31 0.85 21.23
CA LYS A 248 3.27 2.32 21.31
C LYS A 248 3.78 3.00 20.03
N SER A 249 4.86 2.50 19.43
CA SER A 249 5.39 3.01 18.16
C SER A 249 4.38 2.86 17.01
N MET A 250 3.73 1.70 16.96
CA MET A 250 2.66 1.38 16.01
C MET A 250 1.48 2.35 16.13
N ILE A 251 0.99 2.53 17.36
CA ILE A 251 -0.12 3.44 17.67
C ILE A 251 0.22 4.89 17.29
N SER A 252 1.45 5.34 17.55
CA SER A 252 1.93 6.67 17.16
C SER A 252 1.93 6.87 15.63
N THR A 253 2.29 5.83 14.87
CA THR A 253 2.29 5.87 13.40
C THR A 253 0.87 5.99 12.86
N TRP A 254 -0.08 5.23 13.41
CA TRP A 254 -1.48 5.32 13.02
C TRP A 254 -2.11 6.66 13.34
N ALA A 255 -1.79 7.24 14.50
CA ALA A 255 -2.20 8.58 14.85
C ALA A 255 -1.69 9.60 13.81
N CYS A 256 -0.45 9.48 13.35
CA CYS A 256 0.08 10.32 12.27
C CYS A 256 -0.67 10.12 10.94
N ASN A 257 -0.97 8.88 10.59
CA ASN A 257 -1.70 8.58 9.36
C ASN A 257 -3.13 9.13 9.39
N PHE A 258 -3.82 9.01 10.53
CA PHE A 258 -5.14 9.60 10.69
C PHE A 258 -5.09 11.13 10.67
N TYR A 259 -4.09 11.75 11.30
CA TYR A 259 -3.87 13.21 11.20
C TYR A 259 -3.75 13.67 9.74
N ASN A 260 -3.00 12.92 8.92
CA ASN A 260 -2.86 13.21 7.49
C ASN A 260 -4.21 13.02 6.77
N PHE A 261 -4.93 11.94 7.07
CA PHE A 261 -6.25 11.64 6.52
C PHE A 261 -7.35 12.66 6.87
N LEU A 262 -7.23 13.38 8.00
CA LEU A 262 -8.14 14.48 8.32
C LEU A 262 -7.95 15.71 7.41
N GLY A 263 -6.89 15.76 6.61
CA GLY A 263 -6.48 16.90 5.81
C GLY A 263 -7.07 17.00 4.41
N ASP A 264 -8.33 16.60 4.17
CA ASP A 264 -8.97 16.74 2.85
C ASP A 264 -9.93 17.95 2.79
N GLU A 265 -9.78 18.76 1.73
CA GLU A 265 -10.53 19.98 1.30
C GLU A 265 -10.67 21.15 2.30
N ASP A 266 -10.93 20.90 3.58
CA ASP A 266 -11.06 21.87 4.69
C ASP A 266 -9.99 21.59 5.76
N GLU A 267 -8.74 21.39 5.31
CA GLU A 267 -7.69 20.61 5.99
C GLU A 267 -7.39 21.06 7.43
N GLU A 268 -7.36 22.37 7.66
CA GLU A 268 -7.07 22.94 8.97
C GLU A 268 -8.29 22.93 9.89
N ARG A 269 -9.48 23.04 9.30
CA ARG A 269 -10.74 23.13 10.03
C ARG A 269 -11.09 21.80 10.68
N ASP A 270 -10.96 20.69 9.97
CA ASP A 270 -11.26 19.36 10.52
C ASP A 270 -10.29 18.96 11.62
N ARG A 271 -9.00 19.26 11.44
CA ARG A 271 -7.97 19.06 12.46
C ARG A 271 -8.25 19.90 13.71
N LYS A 272 -8.58 21.19 13.56
CA LYS A 272 -8.97 22.08 14.67
C LYS A 272 -10.23 21.60 15.38
N LEU A 273 -11.27 21.21 14.64
CA LEU A 273 -12.51 20.70 15.22
C LEU A 273 -12.28 19.39 15.97
N PHE A 274 -11.52 18.45 15.41
CA PHE A 274 -11.16 17.22 16.10
C PHE A 274 -10.38 17.52 17.38
N PHE A 275 -9.37 18.40 17.30
CA PHE A 275 -8.59 18.80 18.45
C PHE A 275 -9.45 19.42 19.56
N TYR A 276 -10.30 20.39 19.22
CA TYR A 276 -11.13 21.05 20.23
C TYR A 276 -12.15 20.09 20.87
N TYR A 277 -12.81 19.24 20.07
CA TYR A 277 -13.86 18.36 20.59
C TYR A 277 -13.33 17.09 21.27
N GLU A 278 -12.28 16.46 20.74
CA GLU A 278 -11.84 15.13 21.17
C GLU A 278 -10.51 15.17 21.95
N CYS A 279 -9.75 16.28 21.90
CA CYS A 279 -8.49 16.43 22.66
C CYS A 279 -8.57 17.44 23.81
N LYS A 280 -9.44 18.46 23.70
CA LYS A 280 -9.63 19.50 24.73
C LYS A 280 -11.00 19.43 25.41
N ASP A 281 -11.86 18.51 24.98
CA ASP A 281 -13.22 18.32 25.50
C ASP A 281 -14.07 19.61 25.52
N PHE A 282 -13.82 20.54 24.58
CA PHE A 282 -14.56 21.80 24.50
C PHE A 282 -16.03 21.57 24.13
N THR A 283 -16.90 22.36 24.74
CA THR A 283 -18.32 22.41 24.43
C THR A 283 -18.55 23.05 23.07
N HIS A 284 -19.71 22.77 22.47
CA HIS A 284 -20.10 23.37 21.18
C HIS A 284 -20.04 24.91 21.21
N LYS A 285 -20.35 25.54 22.35
CA LYS A 285 -20.29 27.00 22.52
C LYS A 285 -18.86 27.52 22.49
N GLU A 286 -17.94 26.83 23.15
CA GLU A 286 -16.51 27.19 23.17
C GLU A 286 -15.89 27.00 21.79
N VAL A 287 -16.20 25.89 21.11
CA VAL A 287 -15.71 25.63 19.75
C VAL A 287 -16.25 26.67 18.76
N ALA A 288 -17.53 27.02 18.82
CA ALA A 288 -18.11 28.05 17.96
C ALA A 288 -17.42 29.42 18.15
N LYS A 289 -17.12 29.77 19.41
CA LYS A 289 -16.37 30.99 19.75
C LYS A 289 -14.93 30.97 19.21
N LEU A 290 -14.24 29.84 19.31
CA LEU A 290 -12.85 29.68 18.83
C LEU A 290 -12.75 29.61 17.29
N MET A 291 -13.80 29.15 16.63
CA MET A 291 -13.85 29.00 15.17
C MET A 291 -14.50 30.17 14.45
N ASP A 292 -14.88 31.24 15.19
CA ASP A 292 -15.53 32.46 14.71
C ASP A 292 -16.78 32.20 13.83
N LYS A 293 -17.51 31.10 14.10
CA LYS A 293 -18.68 30.66 13.33
C LYS A 293 -19.72 29.96 14.21
N GLU A 294 -20.97 30.39 14.15
CA GLU A 294 -22.03 29.90 15.06
C GLU A 294 -22.71 28.59 14.62
N SER A 295 -22.57 28.13 13.37
CA SER A 295 -23.38 27.01 12.87
C SER A 295 -22.59 26.00 12.00
N HIS A 296 -23.05 24.74 12.06
CA HIS A 296 -22.57 23.55 11.32
C HIS A 296 -21.36 22.76 11.87
N HIS A 297 -20.82 23.13 13.04
CA HIS A 297 -19.72 22.36 13.65
C HIS A 297 -20.13 20.95 14.14
N SER A 298 -21.37 20.79 14.60
CA SER A 298 -21.88 19.48 15.05
C SER A 298 -21.96 18.47 13.90
N TYR A 299 -22.49 18.89 12.74
CA TYR A 299 -22.54 18.05 11.55
C TYR A 299 -21.13 17.64 11.09
N ARG A 300 -20.20 18.60 11.03
CA ARG A 300 -18.81 18.32 10.63
C ARG A 300 -18.11 17.42 11.65
N ARG A 301 -18.33 17.61 12.96
CA ARG A 301 -17.85 16.69 14.01
C ARG A 301 -18.37 15.27 13.77
N GLY A 302 -19.64 15.11 13.42
CA GLY A 302 -20.22 13.83 13.02
C GLY A 302 -19.46 13.17 11.86
N LEU A 303 -19.20 13.91 10.78
CA LEU A 303 -18.41 13.43 9.64
C LEU A 303 -16.99 13.05 10.02
N ILE A 304 -16.32 13.84 10.87
CA ILE A 304 -14.97 13.54 11.36
C ILE A 304 -14.98 12.24 12.19
N ARG A 305 -15.99 12.03 13.04
CA ARG A 305 -16.15 10.77 13.79
C ARG A 305 -16.40 9.59 12.87
N GLU A 306 -17.19 9.74 11.82
CA GLU A 306 -17.37 8.67 10.82
C GLU A 306 -16.08 8.40 10.02
N LYS A 307 -15.27 9.42 9.73
CA LYS A 307 -13.90 9.25 9.19
C LYS A 307 -13.03 8.46 10.16
N LEU A 308 -13.05 8.79 11.45
CA LEU A 308 -12.32 8.06 12.49
C LEU A 308 -12.79 6.61 12.58
N LYS A 309 -14.09 6.36 12.65
CA LYS A 309 -14.64 5.00 12.66
C LYS A 309 -14.22 4.22 11.43
N THR A 310 -14.35 4.80 10.25
CA THR A 310 -13.95 4.17 8.98
C THR A 310 -12.46 3.82 8.99
N PHE A 311 -11.62 4.72 9.52
CA PHE A 311 -10.19 4.46 9.71
C PHE A 311 -9.96 3.32 10.71
N LEU A 312 -10.62 3.35 11.87
CA LEU A 312 -10.47 2.35 12.92
C LEU A 312 -11.11 1.00 12.59
N ARG A 313 -12.06 0.91 11.64
CA ARG A 313 -12.68 -0.37 11.23
C ARG A 313 -11.65 -1.38 10.72
N ALA A 314 -10.58 -0.90 10.10
CA ALA A 314 -9.47 -1.76 9.68
C ALA A 314 -8.49 -2.08 10.83
N LEU A 315 -8.63 -1.41 11.99
CA LEU A 315 -7.90 -1.58 13.24
C LEU A 315 -8.82 -2.17 14.33
N ASN A 316 -9.36 -3.37 14.07
CA ASN A 316 -10.36 -4.04 14.91
C ASN A 316 -10.01 -4.17 16.41
N TRP A 317 -8.73 -4.06 16.80
CA TRP A 317 -8.27 -4.15 18.18
C TRP A 317 -8.08 -2.78 18.89
N VAL A 318 -8.08 -1.68 18.13
CA VAL A 318 -8.04 -0.30 18.64
C VAL A 318 -9.42 0.36 18.56
N SER A 319 -10.31 -0.16 17.72
CA SER A 319 -11.64 0.40 17.48
C SER A 319 -12.59 0.19 18.67
N PRO A 320 -13.17 1.24 19.27
CA PRO A 320 -14.06 1.10 20.43
C PRO A 320 -15.43 0.48 20.09
N GLU A 321 -15.73 0.21 18.81
CA GLU A 321 -17.04 -0.31 18.36
C GLU A 321 -17.09 -1.82 18.16
N TYR A 322 -15.97 -2.55 18.29
CA TYR A 322 -15.91 -4.00 18.09
C TYR A 322 -15.61 -4.73 19.40
N ASP A 323 -16.58 -5.48 19.94
CA ASP A 323 -16.32 -6.45 21.03
C ASP A 323 -15.53 -7.65 20.49
N ALA A 324 -14.23 -7.44 20.26
CA ALA A 324 -13.29 -8.50 19.88
C ALA A 324 -12.48 -8.92 21.11
N ASP A 325 -12.41 -10.23 21.39
CA ASP A 325 -11.56 -10.78 22.46
C ASP A 325 -10.12 -10.27 22.32
N GLY A 326 -9.63 -9.50 23.29
CA GLY A 326 -8.26 -8.97 23.34
C GLY A 326 -8.11 -7.47 23.09
N GLN A 327 -9.20 -6.70 23.09
CA GLN A 327 -9.11 -5.24 23.15
C GLN A 327 -8.66 -4.75 24.53
N ASP A 328 -7.66 -3.88 24.55
CA ASP A 328 -7.29 -3.10 25.72
C ASP A 328 -7.82 -1.67 25.56
N PRO A 329 -8.72 -1.19 26.44
CA PRO A 329 -9.15 0.21 26.46
C PRO A 329 -8.00 1.23 26.52
N GLY A 330 -6.82 0.81 26.99
CA GLY A 330 -5.58 1.57 26.96
C GLY A 330 -5.05 1.88 25.55
N ASP A 331 -5.36 1.05 24.55
CA ASP A 331 -4.80 1.19 23.20
C ASP A 331 -5.45 2.33 22.43
N PHE A 332 -6.78 2.40 22.50
CA PHE A 332 -7.52 3.53 21.95
C PHE A 332 -7.15 4.85 22.64
N LYS A 333 -6.97 4.82 23.96
CA LYS A 333 -6.49 5.99 24.72
C LYS A 333 -5.09 6.41 24.29
N THR A 334 -4.19 5.47 24.06
CA THR A 334 -2.83 5.74 23.58
C THR A 334 -2.86 6.31 22.16
N PHE A 335 -3.73 5.79 21.29
CA PHE A 335 -3.95 6.31 19.94
C PHE A 335 -4.41 7.77 19.98
N LEU A 336 -5.46 8.06 20.75
CA LEU A 336 -5.95 9.41 20.93
C LEU A 336 -4.88 10.32 21.53
N PHE A 337 -4.12 9.85 22.53
CA PHE A 337 -3.04 10.63 23.13
C PHE A 337 -1.99 11.06 22.08
N HIS A 338 -1.50 10.14 21.25
CA HIS A 338 -0.52 10.47 20.22
C HIS A 338 -1.09 11.39 19.13
N LEU A 339 -2.33 11.17 18.72
CA LEU A 339 -3.03 12.01 17.74
C LEU A 339 -3.22 13.43 18.28
N CYS A 340 -3.69 13.56 19.51
CA CYS A 340 -3.88 14.83 20.19
C CYS A 340 -2.57 15.57 20.41
N ARG A 341 -1.49 14.88 20.78
CA ARG A 341 -0.17 15.48 20.91
C ARG A 341 0.31 16.08 19.58
N LYS A 342 0.12 15.36 18.47
CA LYS A 342 0.50 15.83 17.14
C LYS A 342 -0.37 16.99 16.65
N LEU A 343 -1.67 16.95 16.90
CA LEU A 343 -2.58 18.06 16.62
C LEU A 343 -2.18 19.31 17.43
N SER A 344 -1.83 19.15 18.70
CA SER A 344 -1.43 20.26 19.58
C SER A 344 -0.15 20.97 19.11
N SER A 345 0.85 20.22 18.63
CA SER A 345 2.10 20.81 18.15
C SER A 345 1.94 21.62 16.86
N GLU A 346 1.02 21.20 15.99
CA GLU A 346 0.81 21.81 14.67
C GLU A 346 -0.19 22.97 14.70
N ILE A 347 -1.21 22.92 15.55
CA ILE A 347 -2.23 23.98 15.66
C ILE A 347 -1.68 25.22 16.38
N GLY A 348 -0.47 25.14 16.96
CA GLY A 348 0.21 26.30 17.54
C GLY A 348 -0.55 26.91 18.72
N PHE A 349 -1.23 26.08 19.51
CA PHE A 349 -1.88 26.53 20.74
C PHE A 349 -0.79 26.92 21.75
N GLN A 350 -0.29 28.16 21.65
CA GLN A 350 0.41 28.81 22.75
C GLN A 350 -0.63 28.95 23.86
N GLU A 351 -0.48 28.16 24.93
CA GLU A 351 -1.26 28.37 26.14
C GLU A 351 -1.00 29.81 26.59
N ALA A 352 -1.99 30.68 26.41
CA ALA A 352 -2.02 31.96 27.10
C ALA A 352 -1.97 31.64 28.59
N SER A 353 -0.81 31.90 29.19
CA SER A 353 -0.52 31.68 30.60
C SER A 353 -1.36 32.59 31.48
#